data_AF-A0A3A4A5V0-F1
#
_entry.id   AF-A0A3A4A5V0-F1
#
_cell.length_a   1.000
_cell.length_b   1.000
_cell.length_c   1.000
_cell.angle_alpha   90.00
_cell.angle_beta   90.00
_cell.angle_gamma   90.00
#
_symmetry.space_group_name_H-M   'P 1'
#
loop_
_entity.id
_entity.type
_entity.pdbx_description
1 polymer ?
#
loop_
_entity_poly.entity_id
_entity_poly.type
_entity_poly.pdbx_seq_one_letter_code
_entity_poly.pdbx_strand_id
1 'polypeptide(L)'
;MSYRVEFHTAALAQMGGLPDAALDALVSRVADLLERPWDARVIADDRRFRRTTFGDGRGLVSFYLDETAQVLRIFDVTWAG
;
A
#
# COMPACT_ATOMS: atom_id res chain seq x y z
N MET A 1 -5.36 10.12 -13.42
CA MET A 1 -3.96 10.56 -13.13
C MET A 1 -3.25 9.31 -12.65
N SER A 2 -2.19 8.84 -13.32
CA SER A 2 -1.57 7.55 -12.96
C SER A 2 -0.41 7.79 -11.99
N TYR A 3 -0.53 7.30 -10.76
CA TYR A 3 0.59 7.27 -9.83
C TYR A 3 1.55 6.12 -10.19
N ARG A 4 2.86 6.32 -10.01
CA ARG A 4 3.84 5.23 -10.03
C ARG A 4 3.93 4.60 -8.64
N VAL A 5 3.91 3.27 -8.59
CA VAL A 5 4.18 2.53 -7.34
C VAL A 5 5.67 2.35 -7.16
N GLU A 6 6.15 2.68 -5.97
CA GLU A 6 7.50 2.35 -5.51
C GLU A 6 7.41 1.53 -4.23
N PHE A 7 8.33 0.58 -4.08
CA PHE A 7 8.44 -0.22 -2.86
C PHE A 7 9.72 0.14 -2.13
N HIS A 8 9.61 0.43 -0.84
CA HIS A 8 10.75 0.42 0.05
C HIS A 8 11.30 -1.02 0.16
N THR A 9 12.61 -1.15 0.39
CA THR A 9 13.27 -2.47 0.49
C THR A 9 12.66 -3.35 1.59
N ALA A 10 12.27 -2.73 2.71
CA ALA A 10 11.54 -3.41 3.79
C ALA A 10 10.20 -4.00 3.33
N ALA A 11 9.40 -3.22 2.59
CA ALA A 11 8.12 -3.66 2.05
C ALA A 11 8.27 -4.84 1.08
N LEU A 12 9.29 -4.78 0.21
CA LEU A 12 9.62 -5.89 -0.69
C LEU A 12 9.95 -7.19 0.07
N ALA A 13 10.74 -7.09 1.15
CA ALA A 13 11.06 -8.24 1.98
C ALA A 13 9.82 -8.81 2.68
N GLN A 14 8.90 -7.96 3.15
CA GLN A 14 7.65 -8.36 3.81
C GLN A 14 6.65 -9.04 2.85
N MET A 15 6.70 -8.72 1.56
CA MET A 15 5.92 -9.42 0.54
C MET A 15 6.45 -10.83 0.27
N GLY A 16 7.72 -11.11 0.63
CA GLY A 16 8.31 -12.43 0.55
C GLY A 16 7.64 -13.39 1.52
N GLY A 17 6.93 -14.38 0.98
CA GLY A 17 6.22 -15.39 1.79
C GLY A 17 4.71 -15.17 1.92
N LEU A 18 4.16 -14.14 1.25
CA LEU A 18 2.71 -14.02 1.11
C LEU A 18 2.16 -15.21 0.31
N PRO A 19 1.04 -15.83 0.76
CA PRO A 19 0.27 -16.73 -0.10
C PRO A 19 -0.19 -16.00 -1.37
N ASP A 20 -0.31 -16.71 -2.48
CA ASP A 20 -0.71 -16.13 -3.78
C ASP A 20 -1.99 -15.29 -3.66
N ALA A 21 -3.01 -15.79 -2.97
CA ALA A 21 -4.25 -15.06 -2.75
C ALA A 21 -4.07 -13.75 -1.95
N ALA A 22 -3.10 -13.70 -1.03
CA ALA A 22 -2.77 -12.48 -0.30
C ALA A 22 -2.01 -11.48 -1.17
N LEU A 23 -1.10 -11.98 -2.04
CA LEU A 23 -0.40 -11.16 -3.02
C LEU A 23 -1.38 -10.55 -4.04
N ASP A 24 -2.30 -11.35 -4.58
CA ASP A 24 -3.33 -10.88 -5.51
C ASP A 24 -4.21 -9.80 -4.86
N ALA A 25 -4.62 -10.02 -3.61
CA ALA A 25 -5.40 -9.05 -2.87
C ALA A 25 -4.63 -7.74 -2.61
N LEU A 26 -3.33 -7.82 -2.32
CA LEU A 26 -2.46 -6.65 -2.18
C LEU A 26 -2.35 -5.89 -3.50
N VAL A 27 -2.07 -6.59 -4.61
CA VAL A 27 -1.93 -5.97 -5.94
C VAL A 27 -3.24 -5.29 -6.37
N SER A 28 -4.37 -5.98 -6.20
CA SER A 28 -5.69 -5.40 -6.49
C SER A 28 -5.92 -4.13 -5.66
N ARG A 29 -5.60 -4.16 -4.36
CA ARG A 29 -5.78 -2.99 -3.51
C ARG A 29 -4.88 -1.82 -3.90
N VAL A 30 -3.63 -2.11 -4.26
CA VAL A 30 -2.69 -1.08 -4.72
C VAL A 30 -3.18 -0.47 -6.04
N ALA A 31 -3.72 -1.26 -6.97
CA ALA A 31 -4.29 -0.77 -8.22
C ALA A 31 -5.45 0.22 -7.96
N ASP A 32 -6.36 -0.11 -7.03
CA ASP A 32 -7.44 0.81 -6.64
C ASP A 32 -6.90 2.14 -6.08
N LEU A 33 -5.82 2.06 -5.29
CA LEU A 33 -5.18 3.24 -4.71
C LEU A 33 -4.48 4.13 -5.74
N LEU A 34 -4.12 3.62 -6.93
CA LEU A 34 -3.58 4.47 -8.00
C LEU A 34 -4.63 5.41 -8.57
N GLU A 35 -5.89 5.00 -8.58
CA GLU A 35 -6.99 5.86 -9.01
C GLU A 35 -7.51 6.72 -7.86
N ARG A 36 -7.48 6.20 -6.63
CA ARG A 36 -8.08 6.84 -5.44
C ARG A 36 -7.17 6.73 -4.22
N PRO A 37 -6.00 7.41 -4.21
CA PRO A 37 -5.02 7.28 -3.12
C PRO A 37 -5.52 7.81 -1.78
N TRP A 38 -6.58 8.63 -1.79
CA TRP A 38 -7.24 9.11 -0.57
C TRP A 38 -8.19 8.09 0.07
N ASP A 39 -8.46 6.94 -0.56
CA ASP A 39 -9.23 5.82 0.00
C ASP A 39 -8.40 5.02 1.05
N ALA A 40 -7.70 5.75 1.91
CA ALA A 40 -6.81 5.25 2.93
C ALA A 40 -6.78 6.20 4.12
N ARG A 41 -6.67 5.62 5.32
CA ARG A 41 -6.63 6.36 6.58
C ARG A 41 -5.28 7.05 6.74
N VAL A 42 -5.28 8.32 7.17
CA VAL A 42 -4.07 9.03 7.59
C VAL A 42 -3.58 8.48 8.92
N ILE A 43 -2.27 8.24 9.05
CA ILE A 43 -1.68 7.54 10.21
C ILE A 43 -0.56 8.30 10.94
N ALA A 44 -0.22 9.49 10.47
CA ALA A 44 0.72 10.40 11.11
C ALA A 44 0.16 11.83 11.04
N ASP A 45 0.82 12.77 11.71
CA ASP A 45 0.47 14.20 11.60
C ASP A 45 0.63 14.69 10.14
N ASP A 46 1.54 14.09 9.40
CA ASP A 46 1.66 14.29 7.95
C ASP A 46 0.63 13.43 7.19
N ARG A 47 -0.31 14.12 6.53
CA ARG A 47 -1.41 13.55 5.72
C ARG A 47 -0.95 12.71 4.54
N ARG A 48 0.34 12.76 4.19
CA ARG A 48 0.94 11.93 3.15
C ARG A 48 1.14 10.49 3.60
N PHE A 49 1.27 10.23 4.91
CA PHE A 49 1.37 8.88 5.44
C PHE A 49 -0.02 8.28 5.65
N ARG A 50 -0.29 7.23 4.89
CA ARG A 50 -1.60 6.60 4.82
C ARG A 50 -1.49 5.09 4.97
N ARG A 51 -2.60 4.47 5.37
CA ARG A 51 -2.74 3.03 5.53
C ARG A 51 -4.14 2.57 5.14
N THR A 52 -4.19 1.39 4.55
CA THR A 52 -5.46 0.72 4.25
C THR A 52 -5.32 -0.78 4.45
N THR A 53 -6.45 -1.47 4.44
CA THR A 53 -6.51 -2.93 4.54
C THR A 53 -6.64 -3.56 3.15
N PHE A 54 -6.26 -4.84 3.05
CA PHE A 54 -6.50 -5.70 1.89
C PHE A 54 -6.81 -7.14 2.36
N GLY A 55 -7.23 -8.01 1.43
CA GLY A 55 -7.46 -9.43 1.70
C GLY A 55 -8.47 -9.68 2.83
N ASP A 56 -9.65 -9.08 2.73
CA ASP A 56 -10.73 -9.14 3.74
C ASP A 56 -10.32 -8.61 5.12
N GLY A 57 -9.40 -7.65 5.18
CA GLY A 57 -8.94 -7.07 6.44
C GLY A 57 -7.80 -7.83 7.13
N ARG A 58 -7.32 -8.92 6.54
CA ARG A 58 -6.18 -9.70 7.06
C ARG A 58 -4.82 -9.09 6.70
N GLY A 59 -4.79 -8.22 5.70
CA GLY A 59 -3.61 -7.49 5.28
C GLY A 59 -3.67 -6.00 5.62
N LEU A 60 -2.52 -5.41 5.90
CA LEU A 60 -2.33 -3.97 6.04
C LEU A 60 -1.23 -3.52 5.09
N VAL A 61 -1.45 -2.40 4.40
CA VAL A 61 -0.44 -1.73 3.60
C VAL A 61 -0.37 -0.27 4.00
N SER A 62 0.86 0.20 4.26
CA SER A 62 1.15 1.59 4.59
C SER A 62 2.02 2.22 3.51
N PHE A 63 1.67 3.44 3.12
CA PHE A 63 2.33 4.14 2.04
C PHE A 63 2.45 5.64 2.29
N TYR A 64 3.43 6.24 1.63
CA TYR A 64 3.61 7.69 1.51
C TYR A 64 3.10 8.13 0.13
N LEU A 65 2.27 9.17 0.11
CA LEU A 65 1.75 9.77 -1.12
C LEU A 65 2.51 11.06 -1.46
N ASP A 66 3.23 11.04 -2.58
CA ASP A 66 3.81 12.23 -3.20
C ASP A 66 2.93 12.70 -4.37
N GLU A 67 2.09 13.71 -4.12
CA GLU A 67 1.22 14.26 -5.16
C GLU A 67 1.99 15.07 -6.22
N THR A 68 3.14 15.63 -5.86
CA THR A 68 3.98 16.41 -6.79
C THR A 68 4.74 15.50 -7.74
N ALA A 69 5.35 14.44 -7.22
CA ALA A 69 6.05 13.43 -8.02
C ALA A 69 5.13 12.36 -8.62
N GLN A 70 3.84 12.35 -8.24
CA GLN A 70 2.87 11.31 -8.58
C GLN A 70 3.38 9.90 -8.22
N VAL A 71 3.92 9.77 -7.01
CA VAL A 71 4.46 8.50 -6.50
C VAL A 71 3.67 8.05 -5.28
N LEU A 72 3.28 6.77 -5.29
CA LEU A 72 2.79 6.05 -4.13
C LEU A 72 3.91 5.12 -3.66
N ARG A 73 4.55 5.46 -2.53
CA ARG A 73 5.67 4.68 -1.99
C ARG A 73 5.19 3.80 -0.84
N ILE A 74 5.09 2.51 -1.09
CA ILE A 74 4.76 1.51 -0.08
C ILE A 74 5.99 1.27 0.79
N PHE A 75 5.84 1.45 2.10
CA PHE A 75 6.95 1.29 3.05
C PHE A 75 6.74 0.17 4.06
N ASP A 76 5.51 -0.30 4.24
CA ASP A 76 5.19 -1.39 5.15
C ASP A 76 4.03 -2.22 4.59
N VAL A 77 4.21 -3.54 4.59
CA VAL A 77 3.19 -4.54 4.26
C VAL A 77 3.16 -5.53 5.42
N THR A 78 1.98 -5.76 5.98
CA THR A 78 1.76 -6.78 7.01
C THR A 78 0.66 -7.71 6.57
N TRP A 79 0.84 -9.00 6.80
CA TRP A 79 -0.17 -10.02 6.59
C TRP A 79 -0.36 -10.83 7.87
N ALA A 80 -1.59 -10.91 8.34
CA ALA A 80 -1.97 -11.59 9.58
C ALA A 80 -2.74 -12.90 9.33
N GLY A 81 -2.78 -13.38 8.09
CA GLY A 81 -3.45 -14.63 7.72
C GLY A 81 -2.57 -15.84 7.94
#